data_AF-A0A1Y3WL66-F1
#
_entry.id   AF-A0A1Y3WL66-F1
#
_cell.length_a   1.000
_cell.length_b   1.000
_cell.length_c   1.000
_cell.angle_alpha   90.00
_cell.angle_beta   90.00
_cell.angle_gamma   90.00
#
_symmetry.space_group_name_H-M   'P 1'
#
loop_
_entity.id
_entity.type
_entity.pdbx_description
1 polymer ?
#
loop_
_entity_poly.entity_id
_entity_poly.type
_entity_poly.pdbx_seq_one_letter_code
_entity_poly.pdbx_strand_id
1 'polypeptide(L)'
;MKKTCTLLLILLCIPLLWAAEYTVDQVPNVHQTDGRRFVSNPDGILSPETVSRIDSMLLGLQEANTSEVAVVALQSIGNNDIDLFATDLFTRWGIGKQNDNGLLVLLVLDQRRITFRTGYGIEGLLPDAICKRIQTQYILPRFKEGNYDQGMLDGIATITRIITTPEAIEELTAPPVKGLEIDWGKIFNGYLTISLVVSHILLFAMLWTVARYARKGPYEQYKRLTAFRPFLLVGSFIFPFFVWLLYGGLSRRLKRLRNKPRKCESCGSPMRKLNEEEDNLYLTPQENTEESLNSVDYDVWLCDHCGNTLIYPYENQFTQYQRCPYCHSRAYSFDGDYILRRATTMSTGLGEKRYSCAHCHKIDHKTYTIPVIVAATLIGGSGRGGGFGGGGFSGGFGGGATGGGGASSGW
;
A
#
# COMPACT_ATOMS: atom_id res chain seq x y z
N MET A 1 -52.28 31.56 4.95
CA MET A 1 -52.13 33.03 5.15
C MET A 1 -51.06 33.20 6.22
N LYS A 2 -49.79 33.41 5.83
CA LYS A 2 -49.11 34.70 5.60
C LYS A 2 -48.79 35.46 6.91
N LYS A 3 -47.51 35.91 6.97
CA LYS A 3 -46.88 36.96 7.81
C LYS A 3 -46.22 36.41 9.09
N THR A 4 -44.96 36.63 9.43
CA THR A 4 -43.87 37.56 9.01
C THR A 4 -42.63 37.11 9.82
N CYS A 5 -41.51 36.67 9.22
CA CYS A 5 -40.32 37.48 8.86
C CYS A 5 -40.01 38.65 9.80
N THR A 6 -39.14 38.44 10.81
CA THR A 6 -38.16 39.41 11.38
C THR A 6 -37.46 38.78 12.59
N LEU A 7 -36.23 38.27 12.43
CA LEU A 7 -35.03 38.73 13.17
C LEU A 7 -33.81 37.93 12.67
N LEU A 8 -33.18 38.47 11.63
CA LEU A 8 -31.80 38.20 11.26
C LEU A 8 -30.90 38.84 12.33
N LEU A 9 -29.71 38.26 12.54
CA LEU A 9 -28.51 38.89 13.14
C LEU A 9 -28.35 38.85 14.67
N ILE A 10 -28.43 37.67 15.30
CA ILE A 10 -27.70 37.43 16.56
C ILE A 10 -26.29 36.97 16.19
N LEU A 11 -25.42 37.96 16.06
CA LEU A 11 -24.08 38.01 16.64
C LEU A 11 -23.24 36.72 16.51
N LEU A 12 -22.80 36.44 15.29
CA LEU A 12 -21.58 35.68 15.02
C LEU A 12 -20.36 36.55 15.40
N CYS A 13 -20.22 36.92 16.67
CA CYS A 13 -18.95 37.39 17.23
C CYS A 13 -18.13 36.16 17.60
N ILE A 14 -17.67 35.43 16.57
CA ILE A 14 -16.46 34.64 16.73
C ILE A 14 -15.37 35.68 17.00
N PRO A 15 -14.67 35.66 18.15
CA PRO A 15 -13.49 36.48 18.27
C PRO A 15 -12.57 36.03 17.14
N LEU A 16 -12.24 36.94 16.22
CA LEU A 16 -11.03 36.78 15.43
C LEU A 16 -9.94 36.52 16.48
N LEU A 17 -9.48 35.28 16.59
CA LEU A 17 -8.24 35.00 17.28
C LEU A 17 -7.20 35.81 16.51
N TRP A 18 -6.88 36.99 17.03
CA TRP A 18 -5.64 37.64 16.67
C TRP A 18 -4.56 36.62 16.98
N ALA A 19 -3.86 36.15 15.94
CA ALA A 19 -2.65 35.39 16.14
C ALA A 19 -1.77 36.23 17.08
N ALA A 20 -1.44 35.69 18.24
CA ALA A 20 -0.57 36.39 19.16
C ALA A 20 0.79 36.54 18.45
N GLU A 21 1.15 37.77 18.10
CA GLU A 21 2.48 38.09 17.62
C GLU A 21 3.39 38.19 18.83
N TYR A 22 4.39 37.32 18.91
CA TYR A 22 5.35 37.34 20.02
C TYR A 22 6.44 38.38 19.77
N THR A 23 6.66 39.24 20.75
CA THR A 23 7.94 39.94 20.92
C THR A 23 8.89 39.12 21.79
N VAL A 24 10.19 39.43 21.75
CA VAL A 24 11.23 38.70 22.51
C VAL A 24 10.91 38.64 24.01
N ASP A 25 10.31 39.69 24.59
CA ASP A 25 9.93 39.74 26.01
C ASP A 25 8.66 38.94 26.35
N GLN A 26 7.85 38.58 25.35
CA GLN A 26 6.60 37.85 25.55
C GLN A 26 6.78 36.33 25.45
N VAL A 27 7.90 35.86 24.88
CA VAL A 27 8.19 34.44 24.79
C VAL A 27 8.44 33.88 26.20
N PRO A 28 7.64 32.91 26.68
CA PRO A 28 7.79 32.39 28.04
C PRO A 28 9.08 31.59 28.16
N ASN A 29 10.01 32.05 29.00
CA ASN A 29 11.22 31.29 29.34
C ASN A 29 10.89 30.24 30.42
N VAL A 30 10.49 29.06 29.97
CA VAL A 30 10.07 27.96 30.86
C VAL A 30 11.21 27.44 31.74
N HIS A 31 12.46 27.59 31.31
CA HIS A 31 13.62 27.09 32.05
C HIS A 31 13.85 27.88 33.34
N GLN A 32 13.65 29.20 33.29
CA GLN A 32 13.72 30.07 34.48
C GLN A 32 12.74 29.64 35.57
N THR A 33 11.56 29.14 35.18
CA THR A 33 10.55 28.65 36.11
C THR A 33 10.79 27.21 36.58
N ASP A 34 11.36 26.36 35.73
CA ASP A 34 11.70 24.97 36.03
C ASP A 34 12.92 24.55 35.19
N GLY A 35 14.06 24.31 35.85
CA GLY A 35 15.33 23.97 35.21
C GLY A 35 15.35 22.61 34.49
N ARG A 36 14.25 21.85 34.50
CA ARG A 36 14.07 20.63 33.69
C ARG A 36 13.34 20.88 32.38
N ARG A 37 12.89 22.11 32.14
CA ARG A 37 12.11 22.51 30.97
C ARG A 37 12.99 23.27 30.00
N PHE A 38 13.06 22.81 28.77
CA PHE A 38 13.88 23.36 27.68
C PHE A 38 13.05 23.80 26.48
N VAL A 39 11.81 23.33 26.38
CA VAL A 39 10.90 23.64 25.28
C VAL A 39 9.85 24.67 25.68
N SER A 40 9.92 25.85 25.06
CA SER A 40 8.85 26.86 25.08
C SER A 40 7.91 26.64 23.89
N ASN A 41 6.66 26.28 24.18
CA ASN A 41 5.63 25.96 23.18
C ASN A 41 4.26 26.50 23.63
N PRO A 42 4.09 27.84 23.69
CA PRO A 42 2.87 28.46 24.21
C PRO A 42 1.63 28.22 23.34
N ASP A 43 1.82 28.04 22.03
CA ASP A 43 0.73 27.87 21.06
C ASP A 43 0.32 26.41 20.83
N GLY A 44 0.99 25.45 21.49
CA GLY A 44 0.69 24.02 21.33
C GLY A 44 0.99 23.46 19.94
N ILE A 45 1.98 24.02 19.24
CA ILE A 45 2.42 23.56 17.91
C ILE A 45 3.00 22.15 17.99
N LEU A 46 3.75 21.89 19.05
CA LEU A 46 4.24 20.56 19.40
C LEU A 46 3.30 19.89 20.40
N SER A 47 3.09 18.58 20.27
CA SER A 47 2.28 17.83 21.23
C SER A 47 2.96 17.77 22.61
N PRO A 48 2.19 17.63 23.70
CA PRO A 48 2.75 17.50 25.04
C PRO A 48 3.72 16.32 25.18
N GLU A 49 3.47 15.24 24.44
CA GLU A 49 4.37 14.08 24.40
C GLU A 49 5.72 14.45 23.78
N THR A 50 5.73 15.12 22.63
CA THR A 50 6.95 15.61 21.98
C THR A 50 7.73 16.55 22.89
N VAL A 51 7.03 17.51 23.49
CA VAL A 51 7.63 18.46 24.46
C VAL A 51 8.34 17.71 25.58
N SER A 52 7.67 16.74 26.21
CA SER A 52 8.26 15.94 27.30
C SER A 52 9.45 15.10 26.86
N ARG A 53 9.41 14.54 25.64
CA ARG A 53 10.53 13.76 25.08
C ARG A 53 11.74 14.64 24.82
N ILE A 54 11.55 15.81 24.21
CA ILE A 54 12.61 16.78 23.95
C ILE A 54 13.20 17.29 25.26
N ASP A 55 12.38 17.68 26.24
CA ASP A 55 12.84 18.10 27.56
C ASP A 55 13.74 17.03 28.21
N SER A 56 13.33 15.75 28.14
CA SER A 56 14.12 14.63 28.69
C SER A 56 15.47 14.44 27.99
N MET A 57 15.51 14.59 26.66
CA MET A 57 16.74 14.46 25.88
C MET A 57 17.71 15.60 26.19
N LEU A 58 17.20 16.84 26.28
CA LEU A 58 18.01 18.02 26.54
C LEU A 58 18.52 18.07 27.98
N LEU A 59 17.74 17.57 28.94
CA LEU A 59 18.20 17.37 30.31
C LEU A 59 19.40 16.41 30.36
N GLY A 60 19.30 15.25 29.71
CA GLY A 60 20.40 14.28 29.64
C GLY A 60 21.64 14.84 28.92
N LEU A 61 21.45 15.67 27.90
CA LEU A 61 22.54 16.35 27.21
C LEU A 61 23.27 17.35 28.11
N GLN A 62 22.52 18.17 28.86
CA GLN A 62 23.09 19.15 29.77
C GLN A 62 23.88 18.47 30.90
N GLU A 63 23.36 17.37 31.45
CA GLU A 63 24.05 16.57 32.48
C GLU A 63 25.34 15.93 31.94
N ALA A 64 25.36 15.53 30.67
CA ALA A 64 26.50 14.84 30.07
C ALA A 64 27.62 15.77 29.57
N ASN A 65 27.28 16.92 28.96
CA ASN A 65 28.26 17.77 28.25
C ASN A 65 28.12 19.27 28.57
N THR A 66 27.41 19.63 29.63
CA THR A 66 27.17 21.03 30.08
C THR A 66 26.54 21.96 29.04
N SER A 67 26.19 21.45 27.86
CA SER A 67 25.68 22.21 26.72
C SER A 67 24.23 22.59 26.96
N GLU A 68 23.89 23.85 26.68
CA GLU A 68 22.56 24.39 26.95
C GLU A 68 21.81 24.56 25.64
N VAL A 69 20.78 23.73 25.43
CA VAL A 69 19.93 23.81 24.24
C VAL A 69 18.53 24.25 24.63
N ALA A 70 18.02 25.31 24.01
CA ALA A 70 16.64 25.76 24.18
C ALA A 70 15.87 25.60 22.88
N VAL A 71 14.62 25.16 22.98
CA VAL A 71 13.72 24.97 21.83
C VAL A 71 12.51 25.88 22.00
N VAL A 72 12.19 26.63 20.96
CA VAL A 72 11.09 27.59 20.96
C VAL A 72 10.23 27.37 19.73
N ALA A 73 8.94 27.14 19.92
CA ALA A 73 7.96 26.97 18.84
C ALA A 73 6.85 28.01 19.00
N LEU A 74 6.73 28.92 18.01
CA LEU A 74 5.80 30.04 18.03
C LEU A 74 4.93 30.06 16.77
N GLN A 75 3.68 30.48 16.93
CA GLN A 75 2.75 30.61 15.83
C GLN A 75 3.15 31.77 14.90
N SER A 76 3.53 32.91 15.48
CA SER A 76 3.94 34.12 14.73
C SER A 76 4.85 35.03 15.53
N ILE A 77 5.79 35.69 14.85
CA ILE A 77 6.58 36.80 15.37
C ILE A 77 6.25 38.13 14.64
N GLY A 78 5.11 38.16 13.94
CA GLY A 78 4.75 39.25 13.04
C GLY A 78 5.72 39.38 11.86
N ASN A 79 6.01 40.62 11.48
CA ASN A 79 6.94 40.95 10.38
C ASN A 79 8.42 40.98 10.79
N ASN A 80 8.75 40.49 11.99
CA ASN A 80 10.13 40.47 12.46
C ASN A 80 10.96 39.44 11.68
N ASP A 81 12.24 39.78 11.47
CA ASP A 81 13.21 38.85 10.89
C ASP A 81 13.54 37.77 11.92
N ILE A 82 13.31 36.50 11.57
CA ILE A 82 13.52 35.34 12.45
C ILE A 82 14.98 35.22 12.93
N ASP A 83 15.95 35.65 12.13
CA ASP A 83 17.36 35.55 12.44
C ASP A 83 17.78 36.61 13.47
N LEU A 84 17.28 37.83 13.33
CA LEU A 84 17.42 38.88 14.35
C LEU A 84 16.68 38.51 15.62
N PHE A 85 15.42 38.07 15.50
CA PHE A 85 14.59 37.67 16.63
C PHE A 85 15.25 36.55 17.44
N ALA A 86 15.79 35.53 16.78
CA ALA A 86 16.49 34.44 17.45
C ALA A 86 17.79 34.91 18.12
N THR A 87 18.50 35.87 17.54
CA THR A 87 19.70 36.47 18.15
C THR A 87 19.34 37.23 19.42
N ASP A 88 18.33 38.10 19.36
CA ASP A 88 17.85 38.86 20.50
C ASP A 88 17.33 37.94 21.61
N LEU A 89 16.58 36.90 21.24
CA LEU A 89 16.07 35.90 22.17
C LEU A 89 17.21 35.10 22.82
N PHE A 90 18.20 34.68 22.04
CA PHE A 90 19.38 33.96 22.52
C PHE A 90 20.15 34.78 23.56
N THR A 91 20.44 36.04 23.26
CA THR A 91 21.15 36.95 24.17
C THR A 91 20.31 37.28 25.41
N ARG A 92 19.01 37.53 25.22
CA ARG A 92 18.08 37.85 26.31
C ARG A 92 17.93 36.70 27.29
N TRP A 93 17.73 35.49 26.78
CA TRP A 93 17.64 34.30 27.61
C TRP A 93 19.01 33.94 28.16
N GLY A 94 20.07 34.19 27.43
CA GLY A 94 21.42 33.96 27.90
C GLY A 94 21.82 32.50 27.88
N ILE A 95 21.54 31.87 26.75
CA ILE A 95 21.76 30.45 26.54
C ILE A 95 23.27 30.20 26.42
N GLY A 96 23.81 29.29 27.23
CA GLY A 96 25.20 28.84 27.16
C GLY A 96 26.23 29.68 27.91
N LYS A 97 25.83 30.58 28.83
CA LYS A 97 26.73 31.59 29.42
C LYS A 97 27.99 31.07 30.12
N GLN A 98 27.99 29.86 30.69
CA GLN A 98 29.19 29.39 31.41
C GLN A 98 30.36 29.10 30.48
N ASN A 99 30.10 28.57 29.27
CA ASN A 99 31.13 28.09 28.35
C ASN A 99 30.87 28.50 26.88
N ASP A 100 29.97 29.46 26.66
CA ASP A 100 29.40 29.83 25.35
C ASP A 100 28.85 28.64 24.53
N ASN A 101 28.49 27.55 25.19
CA ASN A 101 28.10 26.26 24.60
C ASN A 101 26.57 26.16 24.37
N GLY A 102 25.95 27.30 24.04
CA GLY A 102 24.51 27.45 23.89
C GLY A 102 24.02 27.18 22.48
N LEU A 103 22.81 26.64 22.35
CA LEU A 103 22.08 26.52 21.07
C LEU A 103 20.60 26.88 21.27
N LEU A 104 20.10 27.81 20.47
CA LEU A 104 18.67 28.07 20.34
C LEU A 104 18.14 27.46 19.05
N VAL A 105 17.05 26.71 19.14
CA VAL A 105 16.27 26.23 18.00
C VAL A 105 14.92 26.94 18.02
N LEU A 106 14.67 27.80 17.04
CA LEU A 106 13.44 28.58 16.93
C LEU A 106 12.64 28.16 15.69
N LEU A 107 11.42 27.68 15.91
CA LEU A 107 10.41 27.35 14.90
C LEU A 107 9.33 28.45 14.88
N VAL A 108 9.09 29.04 13.71
CA VAL A 108 8.04 30.04 13.48
C VAL A 108 7.11 29.53 12.38
N LEU A 109 5.88 29.20 12.76
CA LEU A 109 4.96 28.43 11.93
C LEU A 109 4.33 29.25 10.78
N ASP A 110 3.92 30.49 11.03
CA ASP A 110 3.35 31.37 10.00
C ASP A 110 4.35 31.71 8.88
N GLN A 111 5.61 31.94 9.23
CA GLN A 111 6.69 32.17 8.28
C GLN A 111 7.18 30.86 7.64
N ARG A 112 6.78 29.69 8.16
CA ARG A 112 7.29 28.36 7.78
C ARG A 112 8.82 28.32 7.78
N ARG A 113 9.41 28.82 8.86
CA ARG A 113 10.87 28.89 9.02
C ARG A 113 11.32 28.29 10.34
N ILE A 114 12.51 27.70 10.30
CA ILE A 114 13.25 27.26 11.47
C ILE A 114 14.65 27.86 11.41
N THR A 115 15.12 28.41 12.53
CA THR A 115 16.47 28.95 12.65
C THR A 115 17.18 28.36 13.87
N PHE A 116 18.46 28.07 13.69
CA PHE A 116 19.37 27.65 14.76
C PHE A 116 20.32 28.80 15.05
N ARG A 117 20.55 29.10 16.32
CA ARG A 117 21.53 30.10 16.76
C ARG A 117 22.50 29.46 17.74
N THR A 118 23.78 29.44 17.37
CA THR A 118 24.84 28.83 18.17
C THR A 118 25.63 29.89 18.93
N GLY A 119 26.07 29.53 20.14
CA GLY A 119 27.12 30.23 20.87
C GLY A 119 28.51 29.83 20.38
N TYR A 120 29.52 30.66 20.69
CA TYR A 120 30.89 30.45 20.24
C TYR A 120 31.49 29.09 20.66
N GLY A 121 31.13 28.59 21.84
CA GLY A 121 31.66 27.35 22.40
C GLY A 121 31.19 26.07 21.69
N ILE A 122 30.07 26.13 20.95
CA ILE A 122 29.53 24.98 20.22
C ILE A 122 29.68 25.08 18.70
N GLU A 123 30.14 26.22 18.17
CA GLU A 123 30.32 26.45 16.73
C GLU A 123 31.28 25.43 16.08
N GLY A 124 32.28 24.95 16.83
CA GLY A 124 33.18 23.89 16.35
C GLY A 124 32.49 22.53 16.13
N LEU A 125 31.41 22.24 16.87
CA LEU A 125 30.63 21.01 16.74
C LEU A 125 29.43 21.18 15.79
N LEU A 126 28.81 22.37 15.83
CA LEU A 126 27.63 22.73 15.06
C LEU A 126 27.87 24.00 14.23
N PRO A 127 28.78 23.96 13.24
CA PRO A 127 28.93 25.09 12.32
C PRO A 127 27.70 25.22 11.43
N ASP A 128 27.52 26.39 10.79
CA ASP A 128 26.37 26.73 9.95
C ASP A 128 26.02 25.65 8.93
N ALA A 129 27.02 25.06 8.29
CA ALA A 129 26.84 24.00 7.30
C ALA A 129 26.19 22.73 7.89
N ILE A 130 26.57 22.36 9.12
CA ILE A 130 26.00 21.21 9.83
C ILE A 130 24.59 21.54 10.30
N CYS A 131 24.37 22.72 10.89
CA CYS A 131 23.04 23.20 11.25
C CYS A 131 22.07 23.18 10.06
N LYS A 132 22.51 23.69 8.91
CA LYS A 132 21.74 23.70 7.66
C LYS A 132 21.44 22.29 7.18
N ARG A 133 22.39 21.36 7.31
CA ARG A 133 22.19 19.96 6.92
C ARG A 133 21.19 19.25 7.83
N ILE A 134 21.27 19.44 9.14
CA ILE A 134 20.28 18.89 10.09
C ILE A 134 18.88 19.36 9.71
N GLN A 135 18.72 20.67 9.48
CA GLN A 135 17.44 21.23 9.04
C GLN A 135 16.94 20.57 7.76
N THR A 136 17.77 20.55 6.71
CA THR A 136 17.35 20.08 5.37
C THR A 136 17.14 18.57 5.26
N GLN A 137 17.88 17.74 6.02
CA GLN A 137 17.80 16.28 5.93
C GLN A 137 16.82 15.65 6.93
N TYR A 138 16.68 16.21 8.13
CA TYR A 138 15.89 15.59 9.20
C TYR A 138 14.61 16.36 9.53
N ILE A 139 14.65 17.70 9.46
CA ILE A 139 13.53 18.54 9.91
C ILE A 139 12.56 18.87 8.76
N LEU A 140 13.05 19.53 7.72
CA LEU A 140 12.20 20.07 6.63
C LEU A 140 11.39 18.99 5.89
N PRO A 141 11.89 17.76 5.63
CA PRO A 141 11.08 16.72 4.99
C PRO A 141 9.80 16.40 5.79
N ARG A 142 9.91 16.31 7.12
CA ARG A 142 8.76 16.08 8.02
C ARG A 142 7.83 17.28 8.07
N PHE A 143 8.38 18.49 8.07
CA PHE A 143 7.58 19.71 8.08
C PHE A 143 6.76 19.90 6.80
N LYS A 144 7.29 19.48 5.64
CA LYS A 144 6.54 19.46 4.37
C LYS A 144 5.34 18.51 4.41
N GLU A 145 5.40 17.47 5.23
CA GLU A 145 4.31 16.53 5.49
C GLU A 145 3.34 17.03 6.58
N GLY A 146 3.60 18.20 7.19
CA GLY A 146 2.84 18.75 8.32
C GLY A 146 3.13 18.07 9.66
N ASN A 147 4.16 17.21 9.73
CA ASN A 147 4.54 16.49 10.94
C ASN A 147 5.65 17.23 11.70
N TYR A 148 5.26 18.30 12.42
CA TYR A 148 6.20 19.13 13.19
C TYR A 148 6.80 18.38 14.38
N ASP A 149 6.02 17.52 15.03
CA ASP A 149 6.45 16.70 16.14
C ASP A 149 7.64 15.82 15.77
N GLN A 150 7.49 14.99 14.72
CA GLN A 150 8.57 14.11 14.29
C GLN A 150 9.78 14.88 13.76
N GLY A 151 9.56 15.98 13.03
CA GLY A 151 10.66 16.81 12.53
C GLY A 151 11.50 17.41 13.65
N MET A 152 10.87 17.89 14.73
CA MET A 152 11.58 18.42 15.89
C MET A 152 12.28 17.30 16.67
N LEU A 153 11.65 16.14 16.85
CA LEU A 153 12.30 14.99 17.52
C LEU A 153 13.54 14.51 16.76
N ASP A 154 13.43 14.30 15.44
CA ASP A 154 14.54 13.85 14.58
C ASP A 154 15.69 14.87 14.58
N GLY A 155 15.34 16.16 14.53
CA GLY A 155 16.30 17.27 14.61
C GLY A 155 17.05 17.32 15.94
N ILE A 156 16.33 17.34 17.07
CA ILE A 156 16.95 17.41 18.41
C ILE A 156 17.73 16.13 18.72
N ALA A 157 17.27 14.95 18.30
CA ALA A 157 18.01 13.70 18.45
C ALA A 157 19.36 13.75 17.72
N THR A 158 19.35 14.28 16.50
CA THR A 158 20.56 14.43 15.69
C THR A 158 21.53 15.44 16.32
N ILE A 159 21.02 16.58 16.80
CA ILE A 159 21.81 17.58 17.52
C ILE A 159 22.45 16.98 18.77
N THR A 160 21.67 16.30 19.61
CA THR A 160 22.14 15.65 20.84
C THR A 160 23.27 14.67 20.52
N ARG A 161 23.09 13.84 19.48
CA ARG A 161 24.07 12.85 19.03
C ARG A 161 25.39 13.49 18.59
N ILE A 162 25.35 14.58 17.82
CA ILE A 162 26.56 15.29 17.37
C ILE A 162 27.32 15.87 18.55
N ILE A 163 26.62 16.46 19.51
CA ILE A 163 27.23 17.08 20.69
C ILE A 163 27.85 16.03 21.60
N THR A 164 27.24 14.84 21.72
CA THR A 164 27.77 13.74 22.55
C THR A 164 28.86 12.92 21.86
N THR A 165 28.91 12.91 20.53
CA THR A 165 29.78 12.04 19.75
C THR A 165 30.29 12.79 18.52
N PRO A 166 31.42 13.52 18.61
CA PRO A 166 31.94 14.34 17.51
C PRO A 166 32.23 13.56 16.22
N GLU A 167 32.47 12.25 16.28
CA GLU A 167 32.63 11.37 15.11
C GLU A 167 31.33 11.27 14.27
N ALA A 168 30.18 11.60 14.84
CA ALA A 168 28.88 11.68 14.16
C ALA A 168 28.84 12.70 13.01
N ILE A 169 29.76 13.67 13.01
CA ILE A 169 29.88 14.69 11.96
C ILE A 169 30.32 14.06 10.63
N GLU A 170 31.15 13.01 10.67
CA GLU A 170 31.59 12.28 9.46
C GLU A 170 30.42 11.57 8.77
N GLU A 171 29.50 11.00 9.53
CA GLU A 171 28.29 10.36 9.00
C GLU A 171 27.35 11.36 8.31
N LEU A 172 27.21 12.57 8.86
CA LEU A 172 26.42 13.64 8.24
C LEU A 172 27.09 14.24 7.01
N THR A 173 28.40 14.15 6.88
CA THR A 173 29.18 14.66 5.73
C THR A 173 29.39 13.64 4.63
N ALA A 174 29.12 12.36 4.91
CA ALA A 174 29.06 11.33 3.89
C ALA A 174 28.01 11.67 2.82
N PRO A 175 28.31 11.44 1.53
CA PRO A 175 27.33 11.65 0.47
C PRO A 175 26.11 10.76 0.73
N PRO A 176 24.89 11.28 0.53
CA PRO A 176 23.69 10.47 0.73
C PRO A 176 23.78 9.23 -0.16
N VAL A 177 23.60 8.05 0.43
CA VAL A 177 23.41 6.80 -0.33
C VAL A 177 22.23 7.08 -1.23
N LYS A 178 22.47 7.20 -2.55
CA LYS A 178 21.38 7.33 -3.52
C LYS A 178 20.44 6.17 -3.26
N GLY A 179 19.25 6.46 -2.73
CA GLY A 179 18.18 5.49 -2.63
C GLY A 179 18.02 4.84 -4.00
N LEU A 180 17.79 3.53 -4.03
CA LEU A 180 17.70 2.74 -5.25
C LEU A 180 16.78 3.46 -6.26
N GLU A 181 17.35 4.20 -7.21
CA GLU A 181 16.60 4.86 -8.28
C GLU A 181 16.10 3.75 -9.19
N ILE A 182 14.85 3.32 -8.94
CA ILE A 182 14.19 2.35 -9.78
C ILE A 182 13.95 3.00 -11.14
N ASP A 183 14.78 2.63 -12.11
CA ASP A 183 14.64 3.03 -13.50
C ASP A 183 13.43 2.32 -14.12
N TRP A 184 12.26 2.93 -13.92
CA TRP A 184 10.99 2.44 -14.45
C TRP A 184 11.03 2.28 -15.97
N GLY A 185 11.86 3.04 -16.69
CA GLY A 185 12.04 2.90 -18.14
C GLY A 185 12.68 1.56 -18.51
N LYS A 186 13.73 1.14 -17.79
CA LYS A 186 14.34 -0.19 -17.99
C LYS A 186 13.39 -1.33 -17.61
N ILE A 187 12.66 -1.20 -16.51
CA ILE A 187 11.68 -2.21 -16.09
C ILE A 187 10.58 -2.34 -17.14
N PHE A 188 10.03 -1.21 -17.61
CA PHE A 188 8.98 -1.20 -18.62
C PHE A 188 9.46 -1.80 -19.95
N ASN A 189 10.66 -1.44 -20.41
CA ASN A 189 11.25 -2.03 -21.62
C ASN A 189 11.53 -3.53 -21.45
N GLY A 190 12.02 -3.97 -20.29
CA GLY A 190 12.18 -5.37 -19.95
C GLY A 190 10.84 -6.13 -19.98
N TYR A 191 9.80 -5.54 -19.42
CA TYR A 191 8.46 -6.10 -19.47
C TYR A 191 7.93 -6.24 -20.90
N LEU A 192 8.08 -5.20 -21.74
CA LEU A 192 7.64 -5.26 -23.15
C LEU A 192 8.40 -6.31 -23.96
N THR A 193 9.71 -6.42 -23.76
CA THR A 193 10.53 -7.42 -24.46
C THR A 193 10.15 -8.85 -24.07
N ILE A 194 9.99 -9.12 -22.78
CA ILE A 194 9.51 -10.43 -22.28
C ILE A 194 8.10 -10.72 -22.83
N SER A 195 7.19 -9.75 -22.77
CA SER A 195 5.82 -9.87 -23.29
C SER A 195 5.80 -10.25 -24.78
N LEU A 196 6.67 -9.62 -25.58
CA LEU A 196 6.80 -9.89 -27.00
C LEU A 196 7.35 -11.30 -27.25
N VAL A 197 8.42 -11.71 -26.53
CA VAL A 197 9.02 -13.04 -26.66
C VAL A 197 8.01 -14.15 -26.33
N VAL A 198 7.32 -14.02 -25.19
CA VAL A 198 6.27 -14.98 -24.79
C VAL A 198 5.18 -15.08 -25.86
N SER A 199 4.75 -13.94 -26.41
CA SER A 199 3.73 -13.91 -27.46
C SER A 199 4.19 -14.59 -28.76
N HIS A 200 5.45 -14.44 -29.15
CA HIS A 200 6.00 -15.14 -30.32
C HIS A 200 6.10 -16.64 -30.11
N ILE A 201 6.51 -17.09 -28.92
CA ILE A 201 6.55 -18.52 -28.56
C ILE A 201 5.13 -19.11 -28.64
N LEU A 202 4.13 -18.43 -28.07
CA LEU A 202 2.73 -18.87 -28.11
C LEU A 202 2.17 -18.88 -29.54
N LEU A 203 2.45 -17.85 -30.34
CA LEU A 203 2.05 -17.78 -31.74
C LEU A 203 2.68 -18.92 -32.54
N PHE A 204 3.98 -19.15 -32.38
CA PHE A 204 4.69 -20.24 -33.03
C PHE A 204 4.10 -21.61 -32.65
N ALA A 205 3.87 -21.86 -31.36
CA ALA A 205 3.25 -23.10 -30.88
C ALA A 205 1.85 -23.31 -31.47
N MET A 206 1.07 -22.23 -31.61
CA MET A 206 -0.26 -22.28 -32.21
C MET A 206 -0.17 -22.57 -33.72
N LEU A 207 0.69 -21.87 -34.46
CA LEU A 207 0.91 -22.10 -35.90
C LEU A 207 1.45 -23.49 -36.18
N TRP A 208 2.39 -23.97 -35.36
CA TRP A 208 2.91 -25.32 -35.41
C TRP A 208 1.80 -26.36 -35.20
N THR A 209 0.90 -26.13 -34.24
CA THR A 209 -0.26 -26.99 -34.01
C THR A 209 -1.19 -26.97 -35.22
N VAL A 210 -1.48 -25.79 -35.81
CA VAL A 210 -2.29 -25.70 -37.03
C VAL A 210 -1.64 -26.50 -38.17
N ALA A 211 -0.35 -26.35 -38.40
CA ALA A 211 0.38 -27.04 -39.46
C ALA A 211 0.38 -28.57 -39.23
N ARG A 212 0.68 -29.02 -38.01
CA ARG A 212 0.73 -30.44 -37.64
C ARG A 212 -0.62 -31.14 -37.82
N TYR A 213 -1.72 -30.43 -37.60
CA TYR A 213 -3.08 -30.99 -37.68
C TYR A 213 -3.86 -30.55 -38.94
N ALA A 214 -3.20 -29.91 -39.92
CA ALA A 214 -3.85 -29.37 -41.12
C ALA A 214 -4.62 -30.42 -41.94
N ARG A 215 -4.15 -31.68 -41.93
CA ARG A 215 -4.77 -32.81 -42.63
C ARG A 215 -5.95 -33.45 -41.87
N LYS A 216 -6.15 -33.13 -40.59
CA LYS A 216 -7.25 -33.67 -39.78
C LYS A 216 -8.54 -32.87 -40.00
N GLY A 217 -9.67 -33.48 -39.64
CA GLY A 217 -10.98 -32.85 -39.76
C GLY A 217 -11.13 -31.56 -38.92
N PRO A 218 -12.11 -30.69 -39.24
CA PRO A 218 -12.26 -29.39 -38.58
C PRO A 218 -12.47 -29.49 -37.07
N TYR A 219 -13.19 -30.52 -36.61
CA TYR A 219 -13.43 -30.78 -35.19
C TYR A 219 -12.15 -31.16 -34.44
N GLU A 220 -11.32 -32.04 -35.01
CA GLU A 220 -10.02 -32.41 -34.42
C GLU A 220 -9.07 -31.21 -34.33
N GLN A 221 -9.06 -30.35 -35.36
CA GLN A 221 -8.30 -29.10 -35.31
C GLN A 221 -8.82 -28.17 -34.20
N TYR A 222 -10.13 -28.03 -34.06
CA TYR A 222 -10.76 -27.25 -33.00
C TYR A 222 -10.31 -27.76 -31.63
N LYS A 223 -10.48 -29.07 -31.36
CA LYS A 223 -10.17 -29.69 -30.06
C LYS A 223 -8.72 -29.43 -29.63
N ARG A 224 -7.77 -29.50 -30.57
CA ARG A 224 -6.34 -29.24 -30.28
C ARG A 224 -6.06 -27.77 -30.02
N LEU A 225 -6.72 -26.86 -30.75
CA LEU A 225 -6.52 -25.41 -30.58
C LEU A 225 -7.17 -24.86 -29.32
N THR A 226 -8.28 -25.45 -28.85
CA THR A 226 -8.96 -25.02 -27.62
C THR A 226 -8.08 -25.20 -26.38
N ALA A 227 -7.08 -26.08 -26.41
CA ALA A 227 -6.11 -26.24 -25.33
C ALA A 227 -5.31 -24.95 -25.02
N PHE A 228 -5.15 -24.04 -25.99
CA PHE A 228 -4.47 -22.76 -25.80
C PHE A 228 -5.32 -21.70 -25.09
N ARG A 229 -6.65 -21.86 -25.06
CA ARG A 229 -7.58 -20.85 -24.53
C ARG A 229 -7.34 -20.45 -23.07
N PRO A 230 -7.13 -21.37 -22.10
CA PRO A 230 -6.86 -20.99 -20.71
C PRO A 230 -5.52 -20.25 -20.57
N PHE A 231 -4.47 -20.71 -21.27
CA PHE A 231 -3.15 -20.08 -21.23
C PHE A 231 -3.17 -18.65 -21.79
N LEU A 232 -3.87 -18.44 -22.90
CA LEU A 232 -4.02 -17.11 -23.49
C LEU A 232 -4.91 -16.20 -22.62
N LEU A 233 -5.93 -16.74 -21.96
CA LEU A 233 -6.77 -15.96 -21.05
C LEU A 233 -5.96 -15.47 -19.85
N VAL A 234 -5.25 -16.36 -19.15
CA VAL A 234 -4.37 -15.97 -18.04
C VAL A 234 -3.26 -15.03 -18.51
N GLY A 235 -2.61 -15.36 -19.64
CA GLY A 235 -1.56 -14.54 -20.23
C GLY A 235 -2.03 -13.15 -20.63
N SER A 236 -3.30 -12.95 -20.98
CA SER A 236 -3.85 -11.63 -21.33
C SER A 236 -3.96 -10.68 -20.12
N PHE A 237 -4.02 -11.19 -18.89
CA PHE A 237 -3.95 -10.34 -17.69
C PHE A 237 -2.52 -9.90 -17.39
N ILE A 238 -1.53 -10.76 -17.65
CA ILE A 238 -0.12 -10.49 -17.38
C ILE A 238 0.51 -9.65 -18.51
N PHE A 239 0.11 -9.90 -19.75
CA PHE A 239 0.68 -9.35 -20.98
C PHE A 239 -0.44 -8.91 -21.95
N PRO A 240 -1.13 -7.78 -21.65
CA PRO A 240 -2.41 -7.48 -22.27
C PRO A 240 -2.31 -7.19 -23.76
N PHE A 241 -1.30 -6.45 -24.23
CA PHE A 241 -1.31 -6.00 -25.62
C PHE A 241 -1.18 -7.14 -26.64
N PHE A 242 -0.11 -7.93 -26.55
CA PHE A 242 0.20 -8.95 -27.55
C PHE A 242 -0.60 -10.25 -27.37
N VAL A 243 -0.80 -10.71 -26.13
CA VAL A 243 -1.50 -11.97 -25.85
C VAL A 243 -3.00 -11.84 -26.10
N TRP A 244 -3.60 -10.67 -25.86
CA TRP A 244 -5.01 -10.42 -26.16
C TRP A 244 -5.29 -10.49 -27.68
N LEU A 245 -4.38 -9.99 -28.52
CA LEU A 245 -4.49 -10.14 -29.98
C LEU A 245 -4.47 -11.62 -30.40
N LEU A 246 -3.62 -12.44 -29.77
CA LEU A 246 -3.58 -13.88 -29.99
C LEU A 246 -4.88 -14.56 -29.53
N TYR A 247 -5.41 -14.18 -28.37
CA TYR A 247 -6.68 -14.69 -27.86
C TYR A 247 -7.83 -14.40 -28.84
N GLY A 248 -7.92 -13.16 -29.34
CA GLY A 248 -8.90 -12.77 -30.35
C GLY A 248 -8.70 -13.47 -31.70
N GLY A 249 -7.46 -13.71 -32.12
CA GLY A 249 -7.11 -14.51 -33.30
C GLY A 249 -7.54 -15.97 -33.17
N LEU A 250 -7.23 -16.61 -32.04
CA LEU A 250 -7.64 -17.98 -31.72
C LEU A 250 -9.17 -18.10 -31.70
N SER A 251 -9.86 -17.18 -31.01
CA SER A 251 -11.33 -17.19 -30.91
C SER A 251 -12.00 -17.12 -32.29
N ARG A 252 -11.52 -16.23 -33.18
CA ARG A 252 -11.99 -16.16 -34.57
C ARG A 252 -11.72 -17.45 -35.34
N ARG A 253 -10.54 -18.06 -35.17
CA ARG A 253 -10.17 -19.31 -35.82
C ARG A 253 -11.04 -20.48 -35.36
N LEU A 254 -11.29 -20.60 -34.05
CA LEU A 254 -12.16 -21.62 -33.47
C LEU A 254 -13.59 -21.50 -33.98
N LYS A 255 -14.15 -20.28 -34.04
CA LYS A 255 -15.48 -20.02 -34.63
C LYS A 255 -15.56 -20.46 -36.10
N ARG A 256 -14.53 -20.17 -36.90
CA ARG A 256 -14.45 -20.62 -38.30
C ARG A 256 -14.37 -22.15 -38.43
N LEU A 257 -13.68 -22.82 -37.52
CA LEU A 257 -13.56 -24.30 -37.54
C LEU A 257 -14.85 -24.98 -37.12
N ARG A 258 -15.57 -24.45 -36.12
CA ARG A 258 -16.87 -24.96 -35.65
C ARG A 258 -17.92 -24.89 -36.76
N ASN A 259 -18.00 -23.77 -37.47
CA ASN A 259 -19.01 -23.51 -38.51
C ASN A 259 -18.59 -23.90 -39.93
N LYS A 260 -17.47 -24.61 -40.11
CA LYS A 260 -17.02 -25.01 -41.45
C LYS A 260 -17.96 -26.08 -42.03
N PRO A 261 -18.43 -25.95 -43.29
CA PRO A 261 -19.29 -26.96 -43.90
C PRO A 261 -18.67 -28.36 -43.89
N ARG A 262 -19.52 -29.37 -43.73
CA ARG A 262 -19.13 -30.79 -43.60
C ARG A 262 -19.79 -31.64 -44.67
N LYS A 263 -19.14 -32.75 -45.01
CA LYS A 263 -19.66 -33.77 -45.91
C LYS A 263 -20.03 -35.01 -45.11
N CYS A 264 -21.10 -35.67 -45.52
CA CYS A 264 -21.54 -36.93 -44.93
C CYS A 264 -20.51 -38.03 -45.20
N GLU A 265 -20.18 -38.82 -44.17
CA GLU A 265 -19.25 -39.95 -44.29
C GLU A 265 -19.86 -41.11 -45.11
N SER A 266 -21.19 -41.25 -45.10
CA SER A 266 -21.89 -42.34 -45.80
C SER A 266 -22.09 -42.08 -47.29
N CYS A 267 -22.44 -40.85 -47.70
CA CYS A 267 -22.80 -40.53 -49.09
C CYS A 267 -22.04 -39.35 -49.71
N GLY A 268 -21.22 -38.62 -48.95
CA GLY A 268 -20.44 -37.48 -49.46
C GLY A 268 -21.22 -36.18 -49.68
N SER A 269 -22.56 -36.20 -49.57
CA SER A 269 -23.42 -35.01 -49.66
C SER A 269 -23.11 -33.98 -48.57
N PRO A 270 -23.31 -32.67 -48.81
CA PRO A 270 -23.16 -31.65 -47.78
C PRO A 270 -24.16 -31.89 -46.65
N MET A 271 -23.74 -31.57 -45.42
CA MET A 271 -24.59 -31.66 -44.24
C MET A 271 -25.02 -30.27 -43.77
N ARG A 272 -26.26 -30.18 -43.28
CA ARG A 272 -26.83 -28.99 -42.65
C ARG A 272 -26.61 -29.07 -41.14
N LYS A 273 -26.15 -27.97 -40.53
CA LYS A 273 -26.10 -27.84 -39.07
C LYS A 273 -27.52 -27.54 -38.57
N LEU A 274 -28.01 -28.32 -37.61
CA LEU A 274 -29.30 -28.09 -36.97
C LEU A 274 -29.23 -26.91 -36.01
N ASN A 275 -30.39 -26.32 -35.69
CA ASN A 275 -30.50 -25.34 -34.61
C ASN A 275 -30.72 -26.06 -33.27
N GLU A 276 -30.61 -25.30 -32.17
CA GLU A 276 -30.72 -25.78 -30.77
C GLU A 276 -32.10 -26.36 -30.40
N GLU A 277 -33.11 -26.23 -31.26
CA GLU A 277 -34.42 -26.85 -31.04
C GLU A 277 -34.54 -28.18 -31.82
N GLU A 278 -34.02 -28.19 -33.05
CA GLU A 278 -34.01 -29.34 -33.95
C GLU A 278 -33.02 -30.43 -33.49
N ASP A 279 -31.89 -30.06 -32.89
CA ASP A 279 -30.86 -31.01 -32.44
C ASP A 279 -31.27 -31.85 -31.22
N ASN A 280 -32.07 -31.31 -30.29
CA ASN A 280 -32.61 -32.03 -29.12
C ASN A 280 -33.28 -33.37 -29.48
N LEU A 281 -33.81 -33.50 -30.70
CA LEU A 281 -34.44 -34.72 -31.22
C LEU A 281 -33.43 -35.85 -31.50
N TYR A 282 -32.17 -35.50 -31.70
CA TYR A 282 -31.08 -36.41 -32.07
C TYR A 282 -30.09 -36.66 -30.93
N LEU A 283 -30.18 -35.87 -29.86
CA LEU A 283 -29.33 -36.00 -28.68
C LEU A 283 -29.91 -37.00 -27.68
N THR A 284 -29.02 -37.65 -26.95
CA THR A 284 -29.40 -38.54 -25.84
C THR A 284 -29.88 -37.74 -24.62
N PRO A 285 -30.65 -38.35 -23.69
CA PRO A 285 -31.05 -37.67 -22.46
C PRO A 285 -29.86 -37.13 -21.64
N GLN A 286 -28.70 -37.79 -21.73
CA GLN A 286 -27.46 -37.32 -21.13
C GLN A 286 -26.98 -36.02 -21.77
N GLU A 287 -26.87 -35.99 -23.09
CA GLU A 287 -26.38 -34.84 -23.85
C GLU A 287 -27.31 -33.63 -23.67
N ASN A 288 -28.64 -33.83 -23.74
CA ASN A 288 -29.63 -32.79 -23.44
C ASN A 288 -29.47 -32.23 -22.01
N THR A 289 -29.15 -33.09 -21.03
CA THR A 289 -28.88 -32.63 -19.67
C THR A 289 -27.62 -31.76 -19.64
N GLU A 290 -26.55 -32.17 -20.32
CA GLU A 290 -25.29 -31.43 -20.36
C GLU A 290 -25.43 -30.06 -21.05
N GLU A 291 -26.25 -29.95 -22.09
CA GLU A 291 -26.60 -28.69 -22.77
C GLU A 291 -27.43 -27.78 -21.91
N SER A 292 -28.47 -28.32 -21.25
CA SER A 292 -29.31 -27.54 -20.34
C SER A 292 -28.51 -26.91 -19.19
N LEU A 293 -27.42 -27.56 -18.78
CA LEU A 293 -26.48 -27.09 -17.76
C LEU A 293 -25.35 -26.21 -18.32
N ASN A 294 -25.30 -26.00 -19.63
CA ASN A 294 -24.23 -25.31 -20.35
C ASN A 294 -22.83 -25.85 -20.00
N SER A 295 -22.75 -27.17 -19.82
CA SER A 295 -21.52 -27.89 -19.47
C SER A 295 -20.79 -28.40 -20.72
N VAL A 296 -21.55 -28.86 -21.70
CA VAL A 296 -21.13 -29.27 -23.03
C VAL A 296 -22.22 -28.81 -23.99
N ASP A 297 -21.81 -28.27 -25.13
CA ASP A 297 -22.65 -27.74 -26.19
C ASP A 297 -22.46 -28.66 -27.41
N TYR A 298 -23.51 -29.26 -27.97
CA TYR A 298 -23.41 -30.26 -29.03
C TYR A 298 -23.87 -29.71 -30.38
N ASP A 299 -22.98 -29.68 -31.37
CA ASP A 299 -23.41 -29.38 -32.74
C ASP A 299 -23.85 -30.67 -33.45
N VAL A 300 -25.13 -30.75 -33.81
CA VAL A 300 -25.66 -31.83 -34.66
C VAL A 300 -25.69 -31.40 -36.13
N TRP A 301 -25.11 -32.24 -36.99
CA TRP A 301 -25.13 -32.09 -38.44
C TRP A 301 -25.97 -33.21 -39.04
N LEU A 302 -26.98 -32.86 -39.84
CA LEU A 302 -27.86 -33.81 -40.53
C LEU A 302 -27.57 -33.82 -42.03
N CYS A 303 -27.55 -35.02 -42.62
CA CYS A 303 -27.51 -35.18 -44.07
C CYS A 303 -28.93 -35.37 -44.62
N ASP A 304 -29.44 -34.39 -45.36
CA ASP A 304 -30.80 -34.43 -45.93
C ASP A 304 -30.98 -35.55 -46.99
N HIS A 305 -29.89 -36.10 -47.53
CA HIS A 305 -29.94 -37.15 -48.56
C HIS A 305 -30.07 -38.57 -47.97
N CYS A 306 -29.38 -38.88 -46.87
CA CYS A 306 -29.34 -40.24 -46.31
C CYS A 306 -29.77 -40.33 -44.84
N GLY A 307 -30.12 -39.21 -44.21
CA GLY A 307 -30.56 -39.15 -42.81
C GLY A 307 -29.45 -39.38 -41.78
N ASN A 308 -28.20 -39.60 -42.20
CA ASN A 308 -27.07 -39.77 -41.29
C ASN A 308 -26.80 -38.47 -40.50
N THR A 309 -26.47 -38.61 -39.21
CA THR A 309 -26.16 -37.50 -38.31
C THR A 309 -24.73 -37.58 -37.79
N LEU A 310 -24.11 -36.42 -37.57
CA LEU A 310 -22.82 -36.29 -36.90
C LEU A 310 -22.96 -35.32 -35.73
N ILE A 311 -22.59 -35.79 -34.54
CA ILE A 311 -22.73 -35.04 -33.28
C ILE A 311 -21.33 -34.69 -32.77
N TYR A 312 -21.09 -33.41 -32.46
CA TYR A 312 -19.79 -32.92 -31.98
C TYR A 312 -19.89 -32.18 -30.65
N PRO A 313 -19.28 -32.68 -29.56
CA PRO A 313 -19.31 -32.02 -28.26
C PRO A 313 -18.30 -30.86 -28.15
N TYR A 314 -18.75 -29.74 -27.61
CA TYR A 314 -17.96 -28.54 -27.31
C TYR A 314 -18.01 -28.27 -25.81
N GLU A 315 -17.02 -28.78 -25.09
CA GLU A 315 -16.97 -28.65 -23.63
C GLU A 315 -16.76 -27.19 -23.19
N ASN A 316 -17.59 -26.73 -22.26
CA ASN A 316 -17.37 -25.46 -21.58
C ASN A 316 -16.34 -25.64 -20.47
N GLN A 317 -15.17 -25.03 -20.64
CA GLN A 317 -14.07 -25.12 -19.68
C GLN A 317 -14.30 -24.28 -18.41
N PHE A 318 -15.25 -23.33 -18.46
CA PHE A 318 -15.54 -22.40 -17.36
C PHE A 318 -16.79 -22.79 -16.57
N THR A 319 -17.30 -24.00 -16.77
CA THR A 319 -18.45 -24.51 -16.04
C THR A 319 -18.04 -25.11 -14.69
N GLN A 320 -18.94 -25.04 -13.71
CA GLN A 320 -18.75 -25.68 -12.40
C GLN A 320 -18.93 -27.21 -12.43
N TYR A 321 -19.54 -27.72 -13.51
CA TYR A 321 -19.83 -29.13 -13.66
C TYR A 321 -18.60 -29.94 -14.14
N GLN A 322 -18.39 -31.06 -13.49
CA GLN A 322 -17.33 -32.03 -13.77
C GLN A 322 -17.95 -33.32 -14.32
N ARG A 323 -17.09 -34.24 -14.77
CA ARG A 323 -17.51 -35.57 -15.23
C ARG A 323 -17.92 -36.44 -14.05
N CYS A 324 -19.16 -36.93 -14.06
CA CYS A 324 -19.72 -37.82 -13.05
C CYS A 324 -18.97 -39.16 -13.04
N PRO A 325 -18.58 -39.70 -11.87
CA PRO A 325 -17.92 -41.00 -11.78
C PRO A 325 -18.84 -42.18 -12.12
N TYR A 326 -20.17 -42.00 -12.06
CA TYR A 326 -21.14 -43.08 -12.26
C TYR A 326 -21.73 -43.16 -13.65
N CYS A 327 -22.26 -42.04 -14.17
CA CYS A 327 -22.91 -42.00 -15.49
C CYS A 327 -22.03 -41.32 -16.55
N HIS A 328 -20.84 -40.84 -16.19
CA HIS A 328 -19.92 -40.12 -17.08
C HIS A 328 -20.46 -38.83 -17.71
N SER A 329 -21.68 -38.42 -17.37
CA SER A 329 -22.21 -37.12 -17.76
C SER A 329 -21.41 -35.97 -17.14
N ARG A 330 -21.24 -34.87 -17.87
CA ARG A 330 -20.60 -33.65 -17.35
C ARG A 330 -21.57 -32.78 -16.54
N ALA A 331 -22.34 -33.41 -15.67
CA ALA A 331 -23.39 -32.80 -14.86
C ALA A 331 -23.14 -32.92 -13.35
N TYR A 332 -21.90 -33.19 -12.92
CA TYR A 332 -21.53 -33.40 -11.52
C TYR A 332 -20.99 -32.12 -10.89
N SER A 333 -21.69 -31.54 -9.91
CA SER A 333 -21.28 -30.29 -9.24
C SER A 333 -21.16 -30.47 -7.73
N PHE A 334 -20.46 -29.51 -7.11
CA PHE A 334 -20.40 -29.39 -5.66
C PHE A 334 -21.72 -28.82 -5.13
N ASP A 335 -22.31 -29.49 -4.16
CA ASP A 335 -23.59 -29.10 -3.53
C ASP A 335 -23.35 -28.25 -2.28
N GLY A 336 -22.44 -28.69 -1.39
CA GLY A 336 -22.16 -27.95 -0.16
C GLY A 336 -21.12 -28.59 0.75
N ASP A 337 -20.63 -27.81 1.70
CA ASP A 337 -19.72 -28.24 2.77
C ASP A 337 -20.47 -28.25 4.11
N TYR A 338 -20.53 -29.40 4.76
CA TYR A 338 -21.31 -29.61 5.98
C TYR A 338 -20.39 -30.07 7.12
N ILE A 339 -20.48 -29.41 8.26
CA ILE A 339 -19.73 -29.81 9.45
C ILE A 339 -20.55 -30.87 10.20
N LEU A 340 -20.12 -32.13 10.13
CA LEU A 340 -20.74 -33.23 10.88
C LEU A 340 -20.39 -33.16 12.36
N ARG A 341 -19.12 -32.85 12.66
CA ARG A 341 -18.61 -32.67 14.03
C ARG A 341 -17.67 -31.47 14.07
N ARG A 342 -17.94 -30.51 14.95
CA ARG A 342 -17.07 -29.34 15.13
C ARG A 342 -15.72 -29.76 15.74
N ALA A 343 -14.65 -29.10 15.31
CA ALA A 343 -13.35 -29.24 15.94
C ALA A 343 -13.33 -28.52 17.29
N THR A 344 -12.57 -29.06 18.24
CA THR A 344 -12.29 -28.43 19.53
C THR A 344 -10.79 -28.15 19.65
N THR A 345 -10.34 -27.56 20.76
CA THR A 345 -8.91 -27.42 21.08
C THR A 345 -8.23 -28.75 21.37
N MET A 346 -9.00 -29.82 21.62
CA MET A 346 -8.49 -31.14 22.01
C MET A 346 -8.81 -32.25 21.00
N SER A 347 -9.77 -32.06 20.10
CA SER A 347 -10.25 -33.09 19.18
C SER A 347 -10.50 -32.53 17.78
N THR A 348 -10.11 -33.28 16.76
CA THR A 348 -10.40 -32.93 15.37
C THR A 348 -11.91 -32.96 15.09
N GLY A 349 -12.34 -32.04 14.24
CA GLY A 349 -13.68 -32.05 13.68
C GLY A 349 -13.78 -33.00 12.48
N LEU A 350 -14.99 -33.21 12.01
CA LEU A 350 -15.29 -33.98 10.81
C LEU A 350 -16.22 -33.14 9.93
N GLY A 351 -15.79 -32.87 8.71
CA GLY A 351 -16.57 -32.23 7.66
C GLY A 351 -16.96 -33.23 6.57
N GLU A 352 -17.98 -32.89 5.81
CA GLU A 352 -18.48 -33.64 4.67
C GLU A 352 -18.68 -32.68 3.49
N LYS A 353 -18.02 -32.95 2.38
CA LYS A 353 -18.30 -32.31 1.09
C LYS A 353 -19.29 -33.17 0.32
N ARG A 354 -20.42 -32.57 -0.05
CA ARG A 354 -21.47 -33.23 -0.81
C ARG A 354 -21.40 -32.79 -2.27
N TYR A 355 -21.57 -33.74 -3.17
CA TYR A 355 -21.60 -33.51 -4.61
C TYR A 355 -22.83 -34.21 -5.19
N SER A 356 -23.44 -33.62 -6.20
CA SER A 356 -24.63 -34.18 -6.83
C SER A 356 -24.49 -34.14 -8.34
N CYS A 357 -25.06 -35.15 -9.00
CA CYS A 357 -25.16 -35.20 -10.45
C CYS A 357 -26.57 -34.84 -10.89
N ALA A 358 -26.72 -33.80 -11.72
CA ALA A 358 -28.01 -33.37 -12.22
C ALA A 358 -28.63 -34.35 -13.25
N HIS A 359 -27.85 -35.24 -13.86
CA HIS A 359 -28.34 -36.23 -14.82
C HIS A 359 -28.81 -37.54 -14.16
N CYS A 360 -27.96 -38.19 -13.35
CA CYS A 360 -28.29 -39.48 -12.73
C CYS A 360 -28.77 -39.37 -11.28
N HIS A 361 -28.85 -38.15 -10.74
CA HIS A 361 -29.31 -37.83 -9.38
C HIS A 361 -28.55 -38.53 -8.24
N LYS A 362 -27.39 -39.13 -8.51
CA LYS A 362 -26.51 -39.70 -7.48
C LYS A 362 -25.85 -38.58 -6.67
N ILE A 363 -25.76 -38.82 -5.36
CA ILE A 363 -25.16 -37.92 -4.39
C ILE A 363 -23.92 -38.62 -3.80
N ASP A 364 -22.78 -37.94 -3.86
CA ASP A 364 -21.51 -38.38 -3.29
C ASP A 364 -21.17 -37.60 -2.03
N HIS A 365 -20.70 -38.34 -1.02
CA HIS A 365 -20.32 -37.82 0.28
C HIS A 365 -18.82 -38.05 0.49
N LYS A 366 -18.04 -36.97 0.57
CA LYS A 366 -16.60 -37.04 0.84
C LYS A 366 -16.29 -36.43 2.19
N THR A 367 -16.02 -37.28 3.17
CA THR A 367 -15.65 -36.84 4.52
C THR A 367 -14.20 -36.38 4.58
N TYR A 368 -13.93 -35.33 5.35
CA TYR A 368 -12.58 -34.84 5.62
C TYR A 368 -12.44 -34.41 7.08
N THR A 369 -11.22 -34.48 7.60
CA THR A 369 -10.94 -34.14 9.00
C THR A 369 -10.65 -32.64 9.13
N ILE A 370 -11.35 -31.96 10.05
CA ILE A 370 -11.11 -30.56 10.38
C ILE A 370 -10.05 -30.49 11.49
N PRO A 371 -8.96 -29.74 11.33
CA PRO A 371 -7.90 -29.64 12.33
C PRO A 371 -8.42 -29.02 13.65
N VAL A 372 -7.74 -29.33 14.76
CA VAL A 372 -8.03 -28.75 16.09
C VAL A 372 -7.88 -27.22 16.07
N ILE A 373 -8.65 -26.53 16.91
CA ILE A 373 -8.59 -25.07 17.04
C ILE A 373 -7.34 -24.69 17.86
N VAL A 374 -6.44 -23.89 17.29
CA VAL A 374 -5.27 -23.37 18.02
C VAL A 374 -5.64 -22.05 18.69
N ALA A 375 -5.63 -21.99 20.02
CA ALA A 375 -5.80 -20.74 20.75
C ALA A 375 -4.51 -19.91 20.64
N ALA A 376 -4.58 -18.74 20.03
CA ALA A 376 -3.46 -17.80 20.01
C ALA A 376 -3.20 -17.28 21.44
N THR A 377 -2.08 -17.65 22.04
CA THR A 377 -1.62 -17.07 23.31
C THR A 377 -1.13 -15.65 23.11
N LEU A 378 -1.89 -14.67 23.62
CA LEU A 378 -1.46 -13.28 23.76
C LEU A 378 -0.39 -13.20 24.85
N ILE A 379 0.87 -12.94 24.46
CA ILE A 379 1.94 -12.64 25.42
C ILE A 379 1.84 -11.14 25.74
N GLY A 380 1.24 -10.82 26.90
CA GLY A 380 1.21 -9.47 27.46
C GLY A 380 2.56 -9.10 28.07
N GLY A 381 3.12 -7.97 27.61
CA GLY A 381 4.35 -7.38 28.15
C GLY A 381 4.12 -6.77 29.53
N SER A 382 4.95 -7.16 30.48
CA SER A 382 5.00 -6.66 31.85
C SER A 382 5.71 -5.29 31.92
N GLY A 383 4.93 -4.21 31.98
CA GLY A 383 5.42 -2.88 32.33
C GLY A 383 5.65 -2.77 33.85
N ARG A 384 6.91 -2.76 34.26
CA ARG A 384 7.34 -2.59 35.65
C ARG A 384 7.47 -1.09 35.95
N GLY A 385 6.66 -0.60 36.88
CA GLY A 385 6.71 0.77 37.39
C GLY A 385 7.92 1.04 38.28
N GLY A 386 8.31 2.31 38.34
CA GLY A 386 9.26 2.86 39.29
C GLY A 386 9.15 4.38 39.27
N GLY A 387 8.54 4.94 40.30
CA GLY A 387 8.50 6.38 40.55
C GLY A 387 9.61 6.81 41.51
N PHE A 388 10.12 8.02 41.30
CA PHE A 388 10.81 8.90 42.25
C PHE A 388 10.55 10.33 41.72
N GLY A 389 10.12 11.33 42.50
CA GLY A 389 10.76 11.84 43.71
C GLY A 389 11.38 13.20 43.37
N GLY A 390 10.76 14.29 43.82
CA GLY A 390 10.99 15.66 43.34
C GLY A 390 12.30 16.33 43.74
N GLY A 391 12.53 17.49 43.12
CA GLY A 391 13.59 18.45 43.42
C GLY A 391 13.49 19.61 42.44
N GLY A 392 12.88 20.71 42.89
CA GLY A 392 12.76 21.94 42.12
C GLY A 392 14.09 22.68 42.11
N PHE A 393 14.64 22.89 40.92
CA PHE A 393 15.77 23.78 40.66
C PHE A 393 15.28 24.86 39.71
N SER A 394 15.25 26.10 40.17
CA SER A 394 15.04 27.28 39.31
C SER A 394 16.35 27.57 38.58
N GLY A 395 16.48 27.06 37.35
CA GLY A 395 17.62 27.29 36.47
C GLY A 395 17.34 28.50 35.58
N GLY A 396 17.88 29.66 35.92
CA GLY A 396 17.80 30.80 35.02
C GLY A 396 18.93 30.80 34.02
N PHE A 397 18.61 30.71 32.72
CA PHE A 397 19.54 31.15 31.69
C PHE A 397 19.80 32.66 31.91
N GLY A 398 21.07 33.06 31.91
CA GLY A 398 21.50 34.45 32.09
C GLY A 398 22.53 34.79 31.03
N GLY A 399 22.52 36.02 30.49
CA GLY A 399 23.15 36.46 29.23
C GLY A 399 24.48 35.82 28.77
N GLY A 400 24.44 35.07 27.66
CA GLY A 400 25.57 34.62 26.85
C GLY A 400 25.66 35.41 25.53
N ALA A 401 26.84 35.43 24.91
CA ALA A 401 27.09 36.14 23.66
C ALA A 401 27.14 35.17 22.48
N THR A 402 26.52 35.53 21.35
CA THR A 402 26.59 34.77 20.09
C THR A 402 27.43 35.53 19.07
N GLY A 403 28.22 34.79 18.28
CA GLY A 403 29.01 35.34 17.17
C GLY A 403 28.25 35.48 15.85
N GLY A 404 26.95 35.19 15.84
CA GLY A 404 26.14 35.20 14.62
C GLY A 404 26.11 33.85 13.89
N GLY A 405 26.73 32.80 14.43
CA GLY A 405 26.68 31.43 13.91
C GLY A 405 25.28 30.82 13.96
N GLY A 406 25.03 29.85 13.07
CA GLY A 406 23.76 29.14 12.93
C GLY A 406 23.27 28.97 11.50
N ALA A 407 22.05 28.47 11.33
CA ALA A 407 21.45 28.32 10.00
C ALA A 407 19.95 28.57 10.03
N SER A 408 19.44 29.11 8.93
CA SER A 408 18.02 29.39 8.72
C SER A 408 17.49 28.60 7.52
N SER A 409 16.32 27.99 7.64
CA SER A 409 15.65 27.28 6.53
C SER A 409 14.13 27.46 6.55
N GLY A 410 13.51 27.40 5.38
CA GLY A 410 12.04 27.32 5.24
C GLY A 410 11.60 26.11 4.40
N TRP A 411 10.31 25.76 4.47
CA TRP A 411 9.74 24.60 3.77
C TRP A 411 8.48 24.88 2.96
#